data_AF-A0A6C8GX06-F1
#
_entry.id   AF-A0A6C8GX06-F1
#
_cell.length_a   1.000
_cell.length_b   1.000
_cell.length_c   1.000
_cell.angle_alpha   90.00
_cell.angle_beta   90.00
_cell.angle_gamma   90.00
#
_symmetry.space_group_name_H-M   'P 1'
#
loop_
_entity.id
_entity.type
_entity.pdbx_description
1 polymer ?
#
loop_
_entity_poly.entity_id
_entity_poly.type
_entity_poly.pdbx_seq_one_letter_code
_entity_poly.pdbx_strand_id
1 'polypeptide(L)' 'MHYGHGWIAGKDGKRWHPSHSQSELLKGLKTKPPKSSGFLIIRIVHFIIKGVKHVTR' A
#
# COMPACT_ATOMS: atom_id res chain seq x y z
N MET A 1 25.23 5.89 -25.33
CA MET A 1 25.62 6.01 -23.91
C MET A 1 25.45 4.63 -23.28
N HIS A 2 26.54 3.96 -22.90
CA HIS A 2 26.49 2.60 -22.37
C HIS A 2 26.51 2.64 -20.84
N TYR A 3 25.46 2.14 -20.21
CA TYR A 3 25.34 2.11 -18.76
C TYR A 3 25.81 0.74 -18.29
N GLY A 4 27.12 0.57 -18.10
CA GLY A 4 27.71 -0.68 -17.59
C GLY A 4 27.23 -1.00 -16.17
N HIS A 5 27.54 -2.19 -15.64
CA HIS A 5 27.30 -2.56 -14.24
C HIS A 5 25.84 -2.48 -13.73
N GLY A 6 24.83 -2.68 -14.59
CA GLY A 6 23.43 -2.75 -14.17
C GLY A 6 22.72 -1.41 -14.00
N TRP A 7 23.31 -0.32 -14.49
CA TRP A 7 22.68 0.99 -14.53
C TRP A 7 21.62 1.08 -15.65
N ILE A 8 20.48 1.66 -15.34
CA ILE A 8 19.32 1.82 -16.24
C ILE A 8 19.14 3.30 -16.57
N ALA A 9 18.84 3.61 -17.84
CA ALA A 9 18.50 4.95 -18.27
C ALA A 9 17.03 5.27 -17.93
N GLY A 10 16.82 6.28 -17.10
CA GLY A 10 15.51 6.85 -16.80
C GLY A 10 15.02 7.78 -17.91
N LYS A 11 13.76 8.23 -17.76
CA LYS A 11 13.00 8.98 -18.77
C LYS A 11 13.65 10.31 -19.22
N ASP A 12 14.55 10.88 -18.41
CA ASP A 12 15.24 12.16 -18.66
C ASP A 12 16.77 11.98 -18.84
N GLY A 13 17.24 10.77 -19.17
CA GLY A 13 18.67 10.45 -19.15
C GLY A 13 19.27 10.31 -17.74
N LYS A 14 18.44 10.49 -16.70
CA LYS A 14 18.82 10.22 -15.31
C LYS A 14 19.19 8.75 -15.15
N ARG A 15 20.34 8.45 -14.54
CA ARG A 15 20.78 7.09 -14.26
C ARG A 15 20.06 6.53 -13.03
N TRP A 16 19.64 5.28 -13.11
CA TRP A 16 18.98 4.56 -12.03
C TRP A 16 19.66 3.21 -11.80
N HIS A 17 19.87 2.82 -10.55
CA HIS A 17 20.41 1.50 -10.22
C HIS A 17 19.64 0.93 -9.03
N PRO A 18 19.11 -0.32 -9.07
CA PRO A 18 18.23 -0.87 -8.05
C PRO A 18 18.75 -0.72 -6.62
N SER A 19 20.02 -1.09 -6.39
CA SER A 19 20.63 -1.03 -5.05
C SER A 19 20.95 0.39 -4.59
N HIS A 20 21.15 1.34 -5.51
CA HIS A 20 21.58 2.71 -5.19
C HIS A 20 20.38 3.67 -5.10
N SER A 21 19.32 3.40 -5.86
CA SER A 21 18.11 4.22 -5.96
C SER A 21 16.91 3.58 -5.23
N GLN A 22 17.16 2.62 -4.34
CA GLN A 22 16.12 1.92 -3.57
C GLN A 22 15.27 2.89 -2.72
N SER A 23 15.89 3.93 -2.16
CA SER A 23 15.19 4.93 -1.35
C SER A 23 14.15 5.72 -2.16
N GLU A 24 14.39 5.96 -3.45
CA GLU A 24 13.41 6.58 -4.36
C GLU A 24 12.21 5.65 -4.61
N LEU A 25 12.44 4.34 -4.76
CA LEU A 25 11.37 3.34 -4.86
C LEU A 25 10.54 3.27 -3.56
N LEU A 26 11.20 3.25 -2.41
CA LEU A 26 10.54 3.21 -1.10
C LEU A 26 9.70 4.46 -0.84
N LYS A 27 10.13 5.63 -1.31
CA LYS A 27 9.32 6.87 -1.24
C LYS A 27 8.08 6.81 -2.15
N GLY A 28 8.16 6.09 -3.25
CA GLY A 28 7.03 5.87 -4.17
C GLY A 28 6.03 4.81 -3.68
N LEU A 29 6.46 3.91 -2.79
CA LEU A 29 5.61 2.91 -2.15
C LEU A 29 4.65 3.60 -1.17
N LYS A 30 3.43 3.87 -1.63
CA LYS A 30 2.33 4.31 -0.77
C LYS A 30 1.57 3.10 -0.25
N THR A 31 1.46 2.98 1.07
CA THR A 31 0.47 2.07 1.67
C THR A 31 -0.92 2.70 1.52
N LYS A 32 -1.96 1.88 1.33
CA LYS A 32 -3.34 2.37 1.45
C LYS A 32 -3.48 3.04 2.82
N PRO A 33 -4.13 4.20 2.92
CA PRO A 33 -4.35 4.83 4.22
C PRO A 33 -5.07 3.82 5.12
N PRO A 34 -4.75 3.78 6.43
CA PRO A 34 -5.47 2.92 7.35
C PRO A 34 -6.97 3.22 7.24
N LYS A 35 -7.79 2.17 7.22
CA LYS A 35 -9.24 2.37 7.31
C LYS A 35 -9.53 3.13 8.60
N SER A 36 -10.46 4.07 8.55
CA SER A 36 -10.85 4.83 9.74
C SER A 36 -11.27 3.87 10.86
N SER A 37 -11.01 4.25 12.11
CA SER A 37 -11.48 3.51 13.29
C SER A 37 -13.01 3.28 13.25
N GLY A 38 -13.76 4.16 12.59
CA GLY A 38 -15.19 4.00 12.33
C GLY A 38 -15.55 2.71 11.57
N PHE A 39 -14.66 2.20 10.71
CA PHE A 39 -14.87 0.93 10.02
C PHE A 39 -14.93 -0.26 10.99
N LEU A 40 -14.16 -0.20 12.08
CA LEU A 40 -14.18 -1.23 13.13
C LEU A 40 -15.50 -1.16 13.91
N ILE A 41 -15.95 0.04 14.25
CA ILE A 41 -17.23 0.26 14.95
C ILE A 41 -18.40 -0.27 14.11
N ILE A 42 -18.44 0.07 12.81
CA ILE A 42 -19.46 -0.44 11.87
C ILE A 42 -19.45 -1.98 11.81
N ARG A 43 -18.26 -2.61 11.81
CA ARG A 43 -18.13 -4.07 11.81
C ARG A 43 -18.68 -4.71 13.09
N ILE A 44 -18.39 -4.13 14.25
CA ILE A 44 -18.88 -4.60 15.55
C ILE A 44 -20.42 -4.48 15.60
N VAL A 45 -20.98 -3.32 15.25
CA VAL A 45 -22.43 -3.10 15.26
C VAL A 45 -23.14 -4.06 14.31
N HIS A 46 -22.63 -4.25 13.10
CA HIS A 46 -23.19 -5.19 12.14
C HIS A 46 -23.18 -6.64 12.65
N PHE A 47 -22.12 -7.03 13.35
CA PHE A 47 -22.01 -8.35 13.95
C PHE A 47 -23.05 -8.56 15.07
N ILE A 48 -23.22 -7.58 15.95
CA ILE A 48 -24.24 -7.62 17.01
C ILE A 48 -25.64 -7.73 16.41
N ILE A 49 -25.99 -6.90 15.42
CA ILE A 49 -27.31 -6.94 14.77
C ILE A 49 -27.55 -8.30 14.09
N LYS A 50 -26.54 -8.85 13.40
CA LYS A 50 -26.65 -10.19 12.79
C LYS A 50 -26.84 -11.29 13.84
N GLY A 51 -26.10 -11.23 14.94
CA GLY A 51 -26.23 -12.18 16.04
C GLY A 51 -27.61 -12.13 16.69
N VAL A 52 -28.12 -10.92 16.96
CA VAL A 52 -29.48 -10.72 17.50
C VAL A 52 -30.54 -11.27 16.55
N LYS A 53 -30.45 -10.98 15.24
CA LYS A 53 -31.35 -11.53 14.22
C LYS A 53 -31.32 -13.07 14.14
N HIS A 54 -30.21 -13.70 14.51
CA HIS A 54 -30.08 -15.15 14.53
C HIS A 54 -30.72 -15.77 15.79
N VAL A 55 -30.79 -15.03 16.90
CA VAL A 55 -31.40 -15.50 18.16
C VAL A 55 -32.92 -15.33 18.17
N THR A 56 -33.45 -14.33 17.48
CA THR A 56 -34.89 -14.03 17.45
C THR A 56 -35.69 -14.74 16.36
N ARG A 57 -35.08 -15.69 15.62
CA ARG A 57 -35.76 -16.51 14.60
C ARG A 57 -36.02 -17.92 15.10
#